data_AF-A0A5E7ECB4-F1
#
_entry.id   AF-A0A5E7ECB4-F1
#
_cell.length_a   1.000
_cell.length_b   1.000
_cell.length_c   1.000
_cell.angle_alpha   90.00
_cell.angle_beta   90.00
_cell.angle_gamma   90.00
#
_symmetry.space_group_name_H-M   'P 1'
#
loop_
_entity.id
_entity.type
_entity.pdbx_description
1 polymer ?
#
loop_
_entity_poly.entity_id
_entity_poly.type
_entity_poly.pdbx_seq_one_letter_code
_entity_poly.pdbx_strand_id
1 'polypeptide(L)'
;MAQNINALINHFGSQSLTGKALGVSQATVSYWASGSQKVSPEKALLAEIATEGAIKASSLCDLIAQVEARHKLVESSIDSPRFAPGSDGSV
;
A
#
# COMPACT_ATOMS: atom_id res chain seq x y z
N MET A 1 0.76 -2.62 11.74
CA MET A 1 0.37 -1.41 12.54
C MET A 1 0.51 -0.26 11.57
N ALA A 2 -0.60 0.33 11.12
CA ALA A 2 -0.62 1.33 10.05
C ALA A 2 -0.03 2.66 10.57
N GLN A 3 1.26 2.90 10.30
CA GLN A 3 2.06 3.94 10.96
C GLN A 3 1.88 5.36 10.38
N ASN A 4 1.03 5.58 9.35
CA ASN A 4 1.09 6.82 8.57
C ASN A 4 -0.20 7.66 8.52
N ILE A 5 -1.15 7.47 9.44
CA ILE A 5 -2.35 8.32 9.50
C ILE A 5 -2.01 9.77 9.86
N ASN A 6 -1.09 9.98 10.80
CA ASN A 6 -0.67 11.34 11.16
C ASN A 6 0.09 12.03 10.02
N ALA A 7 0.93 11.29 9.29
CA ALA A 7 1.60 11.80 8.10
C ALA A 7 0.58 12.22 7.03
N LEU A 8 -0.47 11.43 6.83
CA LEU A 8 -1.57 11.74 5.91
C LEU A 8 -2.32 13.00 6.30
N ILE A 9 -2.65 13.13 7.59
CA ILE A 9 -3.30 14.33 8.12
C ILE A 9 -2.41 15.57 7.92
N ASN A 10 -1.11 15.44 8.18
CA ASN A 10 -0.15 16.53 8.03
C ASN A 10 0.04 16.92 6.56
N HIS A 11 0.03 15.95 5.63
CA HIS A 11 0.15 16.21 4.20
C HIS A 11 -1.02 17.08 3.68
N PHE A 12 -2.24 16.77 4.10
CA PHE A 12 -3.41 17.60 3.75
C PHE A 12 -3.62 18.80 4.69
N GLY A 13 -2.82 18.92 5.76
CA GLY A 13 -2.85 19.99 6.75
C GLY A 13 -3.90 19.86 7.87
N SER A 14 -4.97 19.06 7.67
CA SER A 14 -5.94 18.77 8.74
C SER A 14 -6.76 17.52 8.48
N GLN A 15 -7.39 16.99 9.54
CA GLN A 15 -8.31 15.85 9.43
C GLN A 15 -9.51 16.17 8.52
N SER A 16 -10.02 17.39 8.57
CA SER A 16 -11.13 17.83 7.72
C SER A 16 -10.74 17.89 6.24
N LEU A 17 -9.54 18.39 5.93
CA LEU A 17 -9.03 18.43 4.55
C LEU A 17 -8.72 17.02 4.03
N THR A 18 -8.16 16.17 4.88
CA THR A 18 -7.95 14.74 4.58
C THR A 18 -9.27 14.05 4.26
N GLY A 19 -10.30 14.29 5.09
CA GLY A 19 -11.62 13.72 4.87
C GLY A 19 -12.21 14.15 3.52
N LYS A 20 -12.13 15.45 3.20
CA LYS A 20 -12.58 15.98 1.91
C LYS A 20 -11.83 15.36 0.73
N ALA A 21 -10.50 15.26 0.81
CA ALA A 21 -9.67 14.67 -0.25
C ALA A 21 -10.00 13.19 -0.51
N LEU A 22 -10.35 12.44 0.55
CA LEU A 22 -10.65 11.01 0.47
C LEU A 22 -12.15 10.70 0.37
N GLY A 23 -13.01 11.71 0.31
CA GLY A 23 -14.47 11.56 0.29
C GLY A 23 -15.01 10.84 1.54
N VAL A 24 -14.48 11.15 2.73
CA VAL A 24 -14.94 10.63 4.02
C VAL A 24 -15.19 11.77 5.01
N SER A 25 -15.88 11.47 6.11
CA SER A 25 -16.10 12.45 7.18
C SER A 25 -14.82 12.71 7.98
N GLN A 26 -14.69 13.90 8.58
CA GLN A 26 -13.58 14.18 9.51
C GLN A 26 -13.58 13.23 10.71
N ALA A 27 -14.75 12.80 11.18
CA ALA A 27 -14.88 11.80 12.25
C ALA A 27 -14.25 10.45 11.85
N THR A 28 -14.43 10.02 10.59
CA THR A 28 -13.78 8.81 10.05
C THR A 28 -12.26 8.92 10.14
N VAL A 29 -11.70 10.07 9.79
CA VAL A 29 -10.25 10.31 9.88
C VAL A 29 -9.78 10.29 11.35
N SER A 30 -10.58 10.83 12.27
CA SER A 30 -10.31 10.75 13.71
C SER A 30 -10.27 9.30 14.22
N TYR A 31 -11.22 8.45 13.79
CA TYR A 31 -11.22 7.03 14.15
C TYR A 31 -10.03 6.25 13.60
N TRP A 32 -9.51 6.65 12.44
CA TRP A 32 -8.25 6.10 11.94
C TRP A 32 -7.06 6.54 12.79
N ALA A 33 -7.02 7.82 13.17
CA ALA A 33 -5.93 8.38 13.97
C ALA A 33 -5.90 7.78 15.39
N SER A 34 -7.07 7.48 15.97
CA SER A 34 -7.19 6.79 17.26
C SER A 34 -6.96 5.27 17.17
N GLY A 35 -6.85 4.72 15.95
CA GLY A 35 -6.76 3.27 15.72
C GLY A 35 -8.05 2.50 16.00
N SER A 36 -9.16 3.21 16.28
CA SER A 36 -10.47 2.59 16.55
C SER A 36 -11.05 1.93 15.30
N GLN A 37 -10.73 2.45 14.11
CA GLN A 37 -11.14 1.88 12.84
C GLN A 37 -9.94 1.74 11.91
N LYS A 38 -9.88 0.63 11.17
CA LYS A 38 -8.84 0.41 10.14
C LYS A 38 -9.20 1.14 8.85
N VAL A 39 -8.18 1.58 8.12
CA VAL A 39 -8.36 2.12 6.76
C VAL A 39 -8.66 0.97 5.81
N SER A 40 -9.74 1.10 5.03
CA SER A 40 -10.08 0.12 4.01
C SER A 40 -9.07 0.16 2.86
N PRO A 41 -8.86 -0.94 2.13
CA PRO A 41 -7.95 -0.97 0.99
C PRO A 41 -8.27 0.11 -0.05
N GLU A 42 -9.55 0.32 -0.34
CA GLU A 42 -10.01 1.37 -1.27
C GLU A 42 -9.56 2.77 -0.83
N LYS A 43 -9.74 3.12 0.45
CA LYS A 43 -9.35 4.43 0.97
C LYS A 43 -7.83 4.60 1.06
N ALA A 44 -7.10 3.51 1.31
CA ALA A 44 -5.65 3.51 1.30
C ALA A 44 -5.10 3.77 -0.10
N LEU A 45 -5.66 3.16 -1.15
CA LEU A 45 -5.28 3.43 -2.54
C LEU A 45 -5.64 4.86 -2.96
N LEU A 46 -6.83 5.34 -2.60
CA LEU A 46 -7.22 6.73 -2.87
C LEU A 46 -6.28 7.73 -2.19
N ALA A 47 -5.80 7.43 -0.97
CA ALA A 47 -4.82 8.25 -0.29
C ALA A 47 -3.47 8.28 -1.01
N GLU A 48 -3.01 7.14 -1.53
CA GLU A 48 -1.77 7.11 -2.33
C GLU A 48 -1.89 7.93 -3.61
N ILE A 49 -3.00 7.80 -4.33
CA ILE A 49 -3.26 8.58 -5.55
C ILE A 49 -3.36 10.08 -5.22
N ALA A 50 -4.11 10.44 -4.18
CA ALA A 50 -4.32 11.84 -3.79
C ALA A 50 -3.06 12.51 -3.21
N THR A 51 -2.09 11.72 -2.76
CA THR A 51 -0.78 12.19 -2.29
C THR A 51 0.33 11.98 -3.32
N GLU A 52 -0.03 11.58 -4.56
CA GLU A 52 0.90 11.33 -5.66
C GLU A 52 2.05 10.37 -5.27
N GLY A 53 1.73 9.37 -4.43
CA GLY A 53 2.69 8.38 -3.94
C GLY A 53 3.52 8.81 -2.73
N ALA A 54 3.34 10.03 -2.20
CA ALA A 54 4.03 10.46 -0.99
C ALA A 54 3.68 9.59 0.22
N ILE A 55 2.45 9.06 0.28
CA ILE A 55 2.02 8.08 1.27
C ILE A 55 1.53 6.83 0.58
N LYS A 56 2.25 5.73 0.78
CA LYS A 56 1.89 4.43 0.21
C LYS A 56 0.68 3.81 0.88
N ALA A 57 -0.19 3.19 0.08
CA ALA A 57 -1.38 2.50 0.55
C ALA A 57 -1.05 1.32 1.48
N SER A 58 0.06 0.62 1.24
CA SER A 58 0.55 -0.44 2.14
C SER A 58 0.94 0.05 3.52
N SER A 59 1.24 1.33 3.67
CA SER A 59 1.51 1.91 4.99
C SER A 59 0.25 2.24 5.78
N LEU A 60 -0.88 2.38 5.09
CA LEU A 60 -2.19 2.68 5.67
C LEU A 60 -3.03 1.42 5.90
N CYS A 61 -2.82 0.37 5.09
CA CYS A 61 -3.59 -0.87 5.15
C CYS A 61 -2.68 -2.11 5.13
N ASP A 62 -2.69 -2.88 6.23
CA ASP A 62 -1.88 -4.11 6.36
C ASP A 62 -2.24 -5.16 5.29
N LEU A 63 -3.48 -5.16 4.76
CA LEU A 63 -3.88 -6.09 3.69
C LEU A 63 -3.13 -5.77 2.38
N ILE A 64 -3.01 -4.50 2.03
CA ILE A 64 -2.27 -4.08 0.83
C ILE A 64 -0.80 -4.45 0.98
N ALA A 65 -0.19 -4.19 2.14
CA ALA A 65 1.20 -4.58 2.41
C ALA A 65 1.43 -6.09 2.21
N GLN A 66 0.49 -6.93 2.67
CA GLN A 66 0.58 -8.39 2.48
C GLN A 66 0.42 -8.80 1.02
N VAL A 67 -0.48 -8.16 0.27
CA VAL A 67 -0.67 -8.43 -1.15
C VAL A 67 0.58 -8.04 -1.96
N GLU A 68 1.16 -6.87 -1.70
CA GLU A 68 2.40 -6.43 -2.33
C GLU A 68 3.58 -7.37 -2.04
N ALA A 69 3.71 -7.81 -0.78
CA ALA A 69 4.76 -8.76 -0.38
C ALA A 69 4.63 -10.11 -1.10
N ARG A 70 3.40 -10.61 -1.25
CA ARG A 70 3.14 -11.86 -2.02
C ARG A 70 3.45 -11.69 -3.50
N HIS A 71 3.08 -10.55 -4.10
CA HIS A 71 3.39 -10.29 -5.51
C HIS A 71 4.90 -10.29 -5.76
N LYS A 72 5.67 -9.58 -4.93
CA LYS A 72 7.14 -9.55 -5.00
C LYS A 72 7.78 -10.94 -4.94
N LEU A 73 7.20 -11.85 -4.16
CA LEU A 73 7.72 -13.21 -3.97
C LEU A 73 7.42 -14.12 -5.17
N VAL A 74 6.33 -13.86 -5.90
CA VAL A 74 6.00 -14.57 -7.14
C VAL A 74 6.88 -14.09 -8.29
N GLU A 75 7.12 -12.78 -8.39
CA GLU A 75 7.95 -12.18 -9.45
C GLU A 75 9.41 -12.64 -9.40
N SER A 76 9.97 -12.84 -8.20
CA SER A 76 11.33 -13.35 -8.04
C SER A 76 11.51 -14.82 -8.45
N SER A 77 10.42 -15.59 -8.60
CA SER A 77 10.48 -16.98 -9.06
C SER A 77 10.40 -17.14 -10.58
N ILE A 78 10.01 -16.07 -11.30
CA ILE A 78 9.85 -16.13 -12.77
C ILE A 78 11.16 -15.75 -13.49
N ASP A 79 12.08 -15.03 -12.83
CA ASP A 79 13.43 -14.75 -13.33
C ASP A 79 14.45 -15.81 -12.89
N SER A 80 14.16 -17.07 -13.18
CA SER A 80 15.21 -18.09 -13.27
C SER A 80 15.14 -18.63 -14.69
N PRO A 81 15.97 -18.15 -15.62
CA PRO A 81 16.05 -18.81 -16.90
C PRO A 81 16.59 -20.21 -16.62
N ARG A 82 15.73 -21.22 -16.77
CA ARG A 82 16.16 -22.62 -16.92
C ARG A 82 16.92 -22.71 -18.25
N PHE A 83 18.14 -22.19 -18.29
CA PHE A 83 19.12 -22.66 -19.25
C PHE A 83 19.52 -24.06 -18.79
N ALA A 84 18.76 -25.05 -19.22
CA ALA A 84 19.30 -26.39 -19.32
C ALA A 84 20.39 -26.31 -20.42
N PRO A 85 21.68 -26.55 -20.10
CA PRO A 85 22.66 -26.72 -21.15
C PRO A 85 22.24 -27.99 -21.89
N GLY A 86 21.85 -27.86 -23.15
CA GLY A 86 21.70 -29.01 -24.02
C GLY A 86 22.98 -29.82 -23.96
N SER A 87 22.88 -31.05 -23.46
CA SER A 87 23.94 -32.03 -23.52
C SER A 87 24.09 -32.43 -24.99
N ASP A 88 24.81 -31.61 -25.75
CA ASP A 88 25.17 -31.92 -27.13
C ASP A 88 26.18 -33.07 -27.14
N GLY A 89 25.95 -33.95 -28.11
CA GLY A 89 26.47 -35.31 -28.16
C GLY A 89 27.99 -35.42 -27.99
N SER A 90 28.39 -36.45 -27.25
CA SER A 90 29.72 -37.03 -27.39
C SER A 90 29.62 -38.33 -28.18
N VAL A 91 30.59 -38.44 -29.08
CA VAL A 91 30.85 -39.37 -30.18
C VAL A 91 30.86 -40.86 -29.85
#